data_AF-A0A961FG96-F1
#
_entry.id   AF-A0A961FG96-F1
#
_cell.length_a   1.000
_cell.length_b   1.000
_cell.length_c   1.000
_cell.angle_alpha   90.00
_cell.angle_beta   90.00
_cell.angle_gamma   90.00
#
_symmetry.space_group_name_H-M   'P 1'
#
loop_
_entity.id
_entity.type
_entity.pdbx_description
1 polymer ?
#
loop_
_entity_poly.entity_id
_entity_poly.type
_entity_poly.pdbx_seq_one_letter_code
_entity_poly.pdbx_strand_id
1 'polypeptide(L)'
;MKGLTIPRYFTQAGVDPFESTAWTTRTSRITNPDGSVVFEMKDAEIPAGWSQVAADIMVSKYFRKAGVPQYAADGSIIRDENGDPVLGPERSAKQVFNRLAGCWRWWGETHGYFATEADGQAFYDELVYMLIHQI
;
A
#
# COMPACT_ATOMS: atom_id res chain seq x y z
N MET A 1 22.23 -23.60 5.58
CA MET A 1 22.58 -22.20 5.28
C MET A 1 21.96 -21.33 6.39
N LYS A 2 22.67 -20.35 6.96
CA LYS A 2 22.09 -19.44 7.96
C LYS A 2 21.54 -18.23 7.20
N GLY A 3 20.22 -18.08 7.16
CA GLY A 3 19.59 -16.90 6.55
C GLY A 3 19.85 -15.62 7.35
N LEU A 4 19.36 -14.49 6.85
CA LEU A 4 19.42 -13.19 7.48
C LEU A 4 18.49 -13.14 8.69
N THR A 5 19.02 -12.68 9.82
CA THR A 5 18.24 -12.26 10.98
C THR A 5 17.94 -10.77 10.84
N ILE A 6 16.67 -10.39 11.02
CA ILE A 6 16.21 -9.02 10.77
C ILE A 6 15.86 -8.36 12.10
N PRO A 7 16.69 -7.42 12.60
CA PRO A 7 16.34 -6.64 13.79
C PRO A 7 15.21 -5.66 13.47
N ARG A 8 14.36 -5.43 14.47
CA ARG A 8 13.32 -4.40 14.43
C ARG A 8 13.83 -3.12 15.06
N TYR A 9 13.70 -2.00 14.36
CA TYR A 9 14.11 -0.68 14.85
C TYR A 9 12.90 0.24 15.04
N PHE A 10 11.94 0.18 14.12
CA PHE A 10 10.76 1.04 14.13
C PHE A 10 9.48 0.31 14.55
N THR A 11 9.46 -1.02 14.40
CA THR A 11 8.26 -1.84 14.59
C THR A 11 8.37 -2.77 15.80
N GLN A 12 7.22 -3.32 16.20
CA GLN A 12 7.14 -4.34 17.24
C GLN A 12 6.44 -5.58 16.70
N ALA A 13 6.91 -6.76 17.11
CA ALA A 13 6.32 -8.01 16.66
C ALA A 13 4.84 -8.10 17.09
N GLY A 14 3.95 -8.44 16.14
CA GLY A 14 2.52 -8.55 16.38
C GLY A 14 1.74 -7.24 16.33
N VAL A 15 2.40 -6.10 16.11
CA VAL A 15 1.76 -4.80 15.89
C VAL A 15 1.71 -4.54 14.39
N ASP A 16 0.53 -4.19 13.87
CA ASP A 16 0.38 -3.85 12.45
C ASP A 16 1.09 -2.51 12.15
N PRO A 17 2.10 -2.48 11.25
CA PRO A 17 2.79 -1.23 10.90
C PRO A 17 1.85 -0.17 10.29
N PHE A 18 0.70 -0.54 9.72
CA PHE A 18 -0.29 0.41 9.21
C PHE A 18 -1.00 1.20 10.34
N GLU A 19 -0.97 0.72 11.58
CA GLU A 19 -1.48 1.43 12.76
C GLU A 19 -0.50 2.49 13.30
N SER A 20 0.72 2.56 12.75
CA SER A 20 1.74 3.54 13.17
C SER A 20 1.43 4.99 12.79
N THR A 21 0.36 5.23 12.03
CA THR A 21 -0.08 6.56 11.62
C THR A 21 -1.60 6.65 11.49
N ALA A 22 -2.13 7.86 11.58
CA ALA A 22 -3.51 8.13 11.21
C ALA A 22 -3.67 8.15 9.67
N TRP A 23 -4.82 7.74 9.17
CA TRP A 23 -5.14 7.72 7.74
C TRP A 23 -6.27 8.72 7.44
N THR A 24 -6.22 9.31 6.26
CA THR A 24 -7.25 10.23 5.77
C THR A 24 -7.52 9.98 4.31
N THR A 25 -8.70 10.36 3.85
CA THR A 25 -9.01 10.43 2.43
C THR A 25 -8.64 11.80 1.86
N ARG A 26 -8.15 11.81 0.62
CA ARG A 26 -7.87 13.01 -0.18
C ARG A 26 -8.41 12.84 -1.59
N THR A 27 -8.80 13.94 -2.21
CA THR A 27 -9.09 13.96 -3.65
C THR A 27 -7.82 14.37 -4.39
N SER A 28 -7.42 13.58 -5.39
CA SER A 28 -6.39 13.97 -6.34
C SER A 28 -7.04 14.36 -7.66
N ARG A 29 -6.73 15.56 -8.15
CA ARG A 29 -7.32 16.10 -9.37
C ARG A 29 -6.23 16.76 -10.22
N ILE A 30 -6.21 16.41 -11.51
CA ILE A 30 -5.37 17.05 -12.51
C ILE A 30 -6.29 17.76 -13.50
N THR A 31 -6.07 19.07 -13.69
CA THR A 31 -6.85 19.92 -14.60
C THR A 31 -5.99 20.51 -15.70
N ASN A 32 -6.60 20.75 -16.86
CA ASN A 32 -6.02 21.54 -17.93
C ASN A 32 -6.06 23.05 -17.58
N PRO A 33 -5.31 23.91 -18.31
CA PRO A 33 -5.37 25.36 -18.14
C PRO A 33 -6.76 25.98 -18.37
N ASP A 34 -7.60 25.32 -19.17
CA ASP A 34 -8.99 25.72 -19.42
C ASP A 34 -9.96 25.31 -18.29
N GLY A 35 -9.47 24.65 -17.24
CA GLY A 35 -10.24 24.17 -16.10
C GLY A 35 -10.90 22.80 -16.29
N SER A 36 -10.80 22.18 -17.47
CA SER A 36 -11.31 20.82 -17.69
C SER A 36 -10.51 19.78 -16.90
N VAL A 37 -11.19 18.75 -16.40
CA VAL A 37 -10.59 17.69 -15.57
C VAL A 37 -9.99 16.61 -16.46
N VAL A 38 -8.67 16.43 -16.36
CA VAL A 38 -7.93 15.36 -17.06
C VAL A 38 -8.04 14.04 -16.30
N PHE A 39 -7.97 14.13 -14.97
CA PHE A 39 -8.01 12.98 -14.08
C PHE A 39 -8.53 13.42 -12.72
N GLU A 40 -9.38 12.59 -12.11
CA GLU A 40 -9.84 12.78 -10.75
C GLU A 40 -9.98 11.42 -10.06
N MET A 41 -9.41 11.32 -8.88
CA MET A 41 -9.66 10.21 -7.95
C MET A 41 -10.10 10.80 -6.62
N LYS A 42 -11.36 10.57 -6.27
CA LYS A 42 -11.89 10.86 -4.95
C LYS A 42 -11.56 9.76 -3.98
N ASP A 43 -11.48 10.14 -2.72
CA ASP A 43 -11.37 9.23 -1.58
C ASP A 43 -10.13 8.34 -1.60
N ALA A 44 -9.00 8.85 -2.11
CA ALA A 44 -7.73 8.15 -2.03
C ALA A 44 -7.24 8.15 -0.56
N GLU A 45 -7.07 6.96 0.02
CA GLU A 45 -6.61 6.78 1.39
C GLU A 45 -5.07 6.91 1.46
N ILE A 46 -4.60 7.89 2.22
CA ILE A 46 -3.19 8.25 2.37
C ILE A 46 -2.85 8.53 3.86
N PRO A 47 -1.58 8.45 4.27
CA PRO A 47 -1.17 8.83 5.63
C PRO A 47 -1.51 10.30 5.93
N ALA A 48 -2.13 10.57 7.08
CA ALA A 48 -2.66 11.89 7.42
C ALA A 48 -1.59 12.99 7.48
N GLY A 49 -0.34 12.63 7.79
CA GLY A 49 0.80 13.54 7.81
C GLY A 49 1.34 13.94 6.43
N TRP A 50 0.90 13.29 5.35
CA TRP A 50 1.39 13.60 4.01
C TRP A 50 0.78 14.90 3.45
N SER A 51 1.58 15.64 2.69
CA SER A 51 1.10 16.83 1.98
C SER A 51 0.15 16.46 0.82
N GLN A 52 -0.66 17.41 0.37
CA GLN A 52 -1.51 17.23 -0.81
C GLN A 52 -0.68 16.85 -2.05
N VAL A 53 0.49 17.47 -2.22
CA VAL A 53 1.40 17.15 -3.34
C VAL A 53 1.89 15.70 -3.27
N ALA A 54 2.22 15.20 -2.08
CA ALA A 54 2.59 13.80 -1.90
C ALA A 54 1.43 12.85 -2.22
N ALA A 55 0.21 13.19 -1.81
CA ALA A 55 -1.00 12.43 -2.16
C ALA A 55 -1.23 12.42 -3.69
N ASP A 56 -1.08 13.56 -4.36
CA ASP A 56 -1.24 13.66 -5.82
C ASP A 56 -0.18 12.85 -6.58
N ILE A 57 1.07 12.86 -6.13
CA ILE A 57 2.14 12.03 -6.70
C ILE A 57 1.84 10.54 -6.49
N MET A 58 1.43 10.15 -5.28
CA MET A 58 1.08 8.77 -4.95
C MET A 58 -0.01 8.24 -5.90
N VAL A 59 -1.11 8.99 -6.04
CA VAL A 59 -2.22 8.60 -6.90
C VAL A 59 -1.83 8.60 -8.38
N SER A 60 -1.15 9.64 -8.86
CA SER A 60 -0.90 9.80 -10.29
C SER A 60 0.23 8.91 -10.83
N LYS A 61 1.17 8.49 -9.98
CA LYS A 61 2.38 7.74 -10.39
C LYS A 61 2.43 6.30 -9.87
N TYR A 62 1.93 6.04 -8.67
CA TYR A 62 2.17 4.75 -8.00
C TYR A 62 0.93 3.86 -7.91
N PHE A 63 -0.27 4.45 -7.82
CA PHE A 63 -1.50 3.67 -7.85
C PHE A 63 -1.64 2.97 -9.21
N ARG A 64 -1.86 1.66 -9.16
CA ARG A 64 -2.30 0.90 -10.34
C ARG A 64 -3.63 1.44 -10.81
N LYS A 65 -3.76 1.66 -12.12
CA LYS A 65 -4.97 2.26 -12.72
C LYS A 65 -6.10 1.26 -12.96
N ALA A 66 -5.80 -0.03 -13.02
CA ALA A 66 -6.76 -1.10 -13.29
C ALA A 66 -6.22 -2.45 -12.78
N GLY A 67 -7.09 -3.47 -12.77
CA GLY A 67 -6.71 -4.86 -12.46
C GLY A 67 -6.60 -5.17 -10.97
N VAL A 68 -7.05 -4.28 -10.10
CA VAL A 68 -7.04 -4.48 -8.64
C VAL A 68 -8.46 -4.83 -8.20
N PRO A 69 -8.69 -5.94 -7.48
CA PRO A 69 -10.00 -6.26 -6.92
C PRO A 69 -10.52 -5.11 -6.05
N GLN A 70 -11.78 -4.76 -6.23
CA GLN A 70 -12.46 -3.75 -5.44
C GLN A 70 -13.11 -4.40 -4.22
N TYR A 71 -13.14 -3.68 -3.10
CA TYR A 71 -13.62 -4.19 -1.82
C TYR A 71 -14.78 -3.34 -1.32
N ALA A 72 -15.77 -3.98 -0.71
CA ALA A 72 -16.85 -3.33 0.00
C ALA A 72 -16.34 -2.82 1.36
N ALA A 73 -17.17 -2.03 2.05
CA ALA A 73 -16.82 -1.43 3.34
C ALA A 73 -16.53 -2.47 4.44
N ASP A 74 -17.02 -3.70 4.30
CA ASP A 74 -16.77 -4.84 5.20
C ASP A 74 -15.50 -5.63 4.85
N GLY A 75 -14.76 -5.22 3.82
CA GLY A 75 -13.55 -5.89 3.35
C GLY A 75 -13.81 -7.10 2.45
N SER A 76 -15.06 -7.39 2.09
CA SER A 76 -15.38 -8.42 1.10
C SER A 76 -15.08 -7.95 -0.32
N ILE A 77 -14.66 -8.87 -1.20
CA ILE A 77 -14.43 -8.56 -2.62
C ILE A 77 -15.78 -8.29 -3.28
N ILE A 78 -15.91 -7.14 -3.94
CA ILE A 78 -17.07 -6.81 -4.78
C ILE A 78 -17.03 -7.72 -6.01
N ARG A 79 -18.13 -8.40 -6.28
CA ARG A 79 -18.29 -9.29 -7.43
C ARG A 79 -19.36 -8.76 -8.37
N ASP A 80 -19.21 -9.03 -9.66
CA ASP A 80 -20.20 -8.72 -10.68
C ASP A 80 -21.35 -9.75 -10.72
N GLU A 81 -22.26 -9.59 -11.66
CA GLU A 81 -23.43 -10.48 -11.85
C GLU A 81 -23.04 -11.95 -12.16
N ASN A 82 -21.82 -12.17 -12.67
CA ASN A 82 -21.29 -13.50 -12.99
C ASN A 82 -20.51 -14.11 -11.83
N GLY A 83 -20.29 -13.34 -10.75
CA GLY A 83 -19.50 -13.75 -9.60
C GLY A 83 -18.01 -13.46 -9.73
N ASP A 84 -17.56 -12.77 -10.78
CA ASP A 84 -16.16 -12.40 -10.96
C ASP A 84 -15.79 -11.15 -10.15
N PRO A 85 -14.56 -11.03 -9.62
CA PRO A 85 -14.14 -9.83 -8.90
C PRO A 85 -14.22 -8.59 -9.79
N VAL A 86 -14.90 -7.56 -9.31
CA VAL A 86 -14.87 -6.24 -9.95
C VAL A 86 -13.46 -5.68 -9.82
N LEU A 87 -12.84 -5.38 -10.95
CA LEU A 87 -11.49 -4.83 -11.01
C LEU A 87 -11.52 -3.32 -11.23
N GLY A 88 -10.55 -2.63 -10.63
CA GLY A 88 -10.42 -1.17 -10.71
C GLY A 88 -9.02 -0.70 -10.32
N PRO A 89 -8.86 0.60 -10.02
CA PRO A 89 -7.59 1.13 -9.56
C PRO A 89 -7.30 0.75 -8.10
N GLU A 90 -6.06 0.94 -7.68
CA GLU A 90 -5.73 1.10 -6.25
C GLU A 90 -6.39 2.39 -5.73
N ARG A 91 -6.85 2.36 -4.48
CA ARG A 91 -7.50 3.48 -3.78
C ARG A 91 -6.84 3.83 -2.46
N SER A 92 -5.84 3.06 -2.03
CA SER A 92 -5.14 3.28 -0.78
C SER A 92 -3.63 3.08 -0.95
N ALA A 93 -2.83 3.96 -0.34
CA ALA A 93 -1.39 3.77 -0.27
C ALA A 93 -1.02 2.47 0.48
N LYS A 94 -1.89 1.95 1.36
CA LYS A 94 -1.73 0.63 1.98
C LYS A 94 -1.58 -0.48 0.93
N GLN A 95 -2.36 -0.41 -0.15
CA GLN A 95 -2.29 -1.40 -1.24
C GLN A 95 -0.94 -1.35 -1.94
N VAL A 96 -0.40 -0.15 -2.18
CA VAL A 96 0.93 0.05 -2.77
C VAL A 96 2.01 -0.51 -1.84
N PHE A 97 1.99 -0.16 -0.56
CA PHE A 97 3.00 -0.59 0.41
C PHE A 97 2.98 -2.10 0.60
N ASN A 98 1.80 -2.69 0.78
CA ASN A 98 1.64 -4.13 0.91
C ASN A 98 2.13 -4.85 -0.35
N ARG A 99 1.82 -4.32 -1.55
CA ARG A 99 2.28 -4.91 -2.81
C ARG A 99 3.80 -4.90 -2.92
N LEU A 100 4.47 -3.82 -2.53
CA LEU A 100 5.93 -3.71 -2.61
C LEU A 100 6.60 -4.58 -1.54
N ALA A 101 6.34 -4.30 -0.27
CA ALA A 101 6.95 -5.01 0.85
C ALA A 101 6.59 -6.50 0.84
N GLY A 102 5.34 -6.84 0.52
CA GLY A 102 4.88 -8.23 0.43
C GLY A 102 5.53 -8.99 -0.70
N CYS A 103 5.68 -8.40 -1.89
CA CYS A 103 6.38 -9.02 -3.01
C CYS A 103 7.86 -9.29 -2.67
N TRP A 104 8.54 -8.30 -2.09
CA TRP A 104 9.95 -8.44 -1.70
C TRP A 104 10.15 -9.47 -0.59
N ARG A 105 9.26 -9.50 0.41
CA ARG A 105 9.25 -10.54 1.44
C ARG A 105 9.05 -11.92 0.79
N TRP A 106 8.05 -12.07 -0.08
CA TRP A 106 7.77 -13.35 -0.75
C TRP A 106 8.96 -13.86 -1.55
N TRP A 107 9.67 -12.98 -2.28
CA TRP A 107 10.92 -13.36 -2.94
C TRP A 107 12.00 -13.79 -1.94
N GLY A 108 12.18 -13.05 -0.85
CA GLY A 108 13.14 -13.40 0.20
C GLY A 108 12.86 -14.76 0.82
N GLU A 109 11.58 -15.08 1.08
CA GLU A 109 11.17 -16.40 1.58
C GLU A 109 11.41 -17.49 0.53
N THR A 110 10.99 -17.25 -0.72
CA THR A 110 11.11 -18.23 -1.83
C THR A 110 12.57 -18.59 -2.14
N HIS A 111 13.50 -17.64 -1.95
CA HIS A 111 14.93 -17.85 -2.21
C HIS A 111 15.75 -18.13 -0.94
N GLY A 112 15.10 -18.33 0.22
CA GLY A 112 15.76 -18.72 1.46
C GLY A 112 16.66 -17.64 2.08
N TYR A 113 16.33 -16.35 1.89
CA TYR A 113 17.10 -15.23 2.40
C TYR A 113 16.93 -15.02 3.91
N PHE A 114 15.78 -15.36 4.47
CA PHE A 114 15.51 -15.16 5.90
C PHE A 114 15.87 -16.39 6.74
N ALA A 115 16.38 -16.17 7.95
CA ALA A 115 16.68 -17.26 8.87
C ALA A 115 15.41 -17.93 9.40
N THR A 116 14.34 -17.15 9.60
CA THR A 116 13.04 -17.60 10.08
C THR A 116 11.89 -16.85 9.39
N GLU A 117 10.67 -17.37 9.50
CA GLU A 117 9.46 -16.63 9.06
C GLU A 117 9.29 -15.31 9.81
N ALA A 118 9.69 -15.27 11.09
CA ALA A 118 9.64 -14.06 11.91
C ALA A 118 10.59 -12.97 11.38
N ASP A 119 11.73 -13.35 10.82
CA ASP A 119 12.65 -12.42 10.14
C ASP A 119 12.04 -11.87 8.84
N GLY A 120 11.33 -12.71 8.07
CA GLY A 120 10.59 -12.27 6.89
C GLY A 120 9.45 -11.29 7.24
N GLN A 121 8.74 -11.57 8.33
CA GLN A 121 7.71 -10.65 8.85
C GLN A 121 8.34 -9.34 9.35
N ALA A 122 9.44 -9.39 10.11
CA ALA A 122 10.14 -8.18 10.56
C ALA A 122 10.60 -7.32 9.39
N PHE A 123 11.14 -7.94 8.33
CA PHE A 123 11.51 -7.23 7.11
C PHE A 123 10.32 -6.50 6.45
N TYR A 124 9.18 -7.18 6.33
CA TYR A 124 7.96 -6.57 5.81
C TYR A 124 7.50 -5.40 6.68
N ASP A 125 7.43 -5.58 8.00
CA ASP A 125 6.92 -4.57 8.92
C ASP A 125 7.78 -3.30 8.89
N GLU A 126 9.10 -3.46 8.98
CA GLU A 126 10.04 -2.33 8.92
C GLU A 126 9.93 -1.58 7.59
N LEU A 127 9.81 -2.29 6.46
CA LEU A 127 9.65 -1.65 5.15
C LEU A 127 8.33 -0.90 5.03
N VAL A 128 7.23 -1.47 5.50
CA VAL A 128 5.92 -0.77 5.50
C VAL A 128 6.01 0.49 6.36
N TYR A 129 6.62 0.41 7.55
CA TYR A 129 6.83 1.58 8.39
C TYR A 129 7.66 2.65 7.66
N MET A 130 8.80 2.29 7.09
CA MET A 130 9.68 3.22 6.37
C MET A 130 8.97 3.87 5.17
N LEU A 131 8.15 3.12 4.43
CA LEU A 131 7.34 3.65 3.33
C LEU A 131 6.25 4.62 3.80
N ILE A 132 5.60 4.35 4.94
CA ILE A 132 4.59 5.24 5.54
C ILE A 132 5.22 6.56 5.99
N HIS A 133 6.36 6.48 6.68
CA HIS A 133 7.02 7.60 7.34
C HIS A 133 8.08 8.32 6.50
N GLN A 134 8.38 7.80 5.30
CA GLN A 134 9.33 8.37 4.34
C GLN A 134 10.77 8.48 4.89
N ILE A 135 11.26 7.41 5.54
CA ILE A 135 12.61 7.32 6.14
C ILE A 135 13.44 6.18 5.56
#